data_AF-A0A7K4TEQ3-F1
#
_entry.id   AF-A0A7K4TEQ3-F1
#
_cell.length_a   1.000
_cell.length_b   1.000
_cell.length_c   1.000
_cell.angle_alpha   90.00
_cell.angle_beta   90.00
_cell.angle_gamma   90.00
#
_symmetry.space_group_name_H-M   'P 1'
#
loop_
_entity.id
_entity.type
_entity.pdbx_description
1 polymer ?
#
loop_
_entity_poly.entity_id
_entity_poly.type
_entity_poly.pdbx_seq_one_letter_code
_entity_poly.pdbx_strand_id
1 'polypeptide(L)'
;QLRQLFGSAVPAFPPKFYLAMTKSMADERRSQLEQYLQNVTLDSNITNSDVFIGFFRKLQQDTFKIQTQRAFLDVYLADGSNIRLDIQTSDTAERILEVASCKMGLSRELIKYFSLFFFRDHDDGALSVVKKVTYFELPYVSLQSMRELHCKLGIRKWYMDPSLDILLMDCGASLNLLYMQAVQEVKRNWVKPTEGQMQKLEFLQKNANKTKFLELIRELQFYGYVRLDPCICDYPEEGCSADIYVGNNEINCFIKLPTKQTKEFSFKINRLRSWQVTFLGAAKDDEDDTLELRFEYNDSGTWQWIILYTKQAFLLSSCLKKMISEQMMKAAKKGQEM
;
A
#
# COMPACT_ATOMS: atom_id res chain seq x y z
N GLN A 1 -11.49 -3.57 27.94
CA GLN A 1 -10.78 -2.36 27.51
C GLN A 1 -11.47 -1.71 26.31
N LEU A 2 -11.37 -2.23 25.06
CA LEU A 2 -12.05 -1.58 23.91
C LEU A 2 -13.56 -1.33 24.14
N ARG A 3 -14.33 -2.34 24.55
CA ARG A 3 -15.77 -2.19 24.84
C ARG A 3 -16.08 -1.21 26.00
N GLN A 4 -15.12 -1.00 26.92
CA GLN A 4 -15.30 -0.01 27.99
C GLN A 4 -15.11 1.42 27.47
N LEU A 5 -14.27 1.63 26.46
CA LEU A 5 -13.98 2.94 25.88
C LEU A 5 -14.96 3.33 24.78
N PHE A 6 -15.32 2.39 23.91
CA PHE A 6 -16.11 2.64 22.70
C PHE A 6 -17.53 2.06 22.77
N GLY A 7 -17.91 1.45 23.90
CA GLY A 7 -19.26 0.97 24.15
C GLY A 7 -19.78 0.02 23.07
N SER A 8 -20.95 0.33 22.53
CA SER A 8 -21.64 -0.45 21.49
C SER A 8 -21.02 -0.34 20.09
N ALA A 9 -20.05 0.56 19.87
CA ALA A 9 -19.33 0.63 18.60
C ALA A 9 -18.37 -0.56 18.41
N VAL A 10 -17.99 -1.25 19.48
CA VAL A 10 -17.19 -2.47 19.40
C VAL A 10 -18.10 -3.66 19.10
N PRO A 11 -17.83 -4.47 18.06
CA PRO A 11 -18.58 -5.68 17.79
C PRO A 11 -18.54 -6.66 18.99
N ALA A 12 -19.47 -7.60 19.04
CA ALA A 12 -19.48 -8.61 20.08
C ALA A 12 -18.23 -9.49 19.99
N PHE A 13 -17.49 -9.61 21.09
CA PHE A 13 -16.32 -10.48 21.14
C PHE A 13 -16.76 -11.96 21.15
N PRO A 14 -16.17 -12.83 20.32
CA PRO A 14 -16.51 -14.25 20.30
C PRO A 14 -16.29 -14.90 21.67
N PRO A 15 -17.27 -15.66 22.20
CA PRO A 15 -17.19 -16.21 23.54
C PRO A 15 -16.01 -17.17 23.71
N LYS A 16 -15.53 -17.29 24.94
CA LYS A 16 -14.56 -18.34 25.32
C LYS A 16 -15.33 -19.60 25.72
N PHE A 17 -14.81 -20.75 25.33
CA PHE A 17 -15.33 -22.03 25.80
C PHE A 17 -14.58 -22.46 27.07
N TYR A 18 -15.32 -22.93 28.07
CA TYR A 18 -14.78 -23.38 29.36
C TYR A 18 -14.26 -24.82 29.31
N LEU A 19 -14.67 -25.60 28.31
CA LEU A 19 -14.23 -26.98 28.07
C LEU A 19 -13.32 -27.04 26.84
N ALA A 20 -12.61 -28.15 26.69
CA ALA A 20 -11.79 -28.42 25.51
C ALA A 20 -12.65 -28.33 24.23
N MET A 21 -12.20 -27.52 23.27
CA MET A 21 -12.89 -27.37 21.99
C MET A 21 -12.62 -28.57 21.09
N THR A 22 -13.64 -29.04 20.39
CA THR A 22 -13.43 -29.92 19.23
C THR A 22 -12.77 -29.13 18.10
N LYS A 23 -12.20 -29.83 17.11
CA LYS A 23 -11.59 -29.17 15.94
C LYS A 23 -12.56 -28.23 15.23
N SER A 24 -13.79 -28.69 15.00
CA SER A 24 -14.86 -27.88 14.36
C SER A 24 -15.17 -26.61 15.16
N MET A 25 -15.34 -26.71 16.48
CA MET A 25 -15.60 -25.55 17.33
C MET A 25 -14.43 -24.57 17.36
N ALA A 26 -13.19 -25.08 17.30
CA ALA A 26 -12.00 -24.25 17.24
C ALA A 26 -11.92 -23.49 15.90
N ASP A 27 -12.24 -24.16 14.79
CA ASP A 27 -12.26 -23.56 13.45
C ASP A 27 -13.38 -22.50 13.34
N GLU A 28 -14.58 -22.78 13.82
CA GLU A 28 -15.67 -21.80 13.87
C GLU A 28 -15.29 -20.57 14.70
N ARG A 29 -14.72 -20.79 15.89
CA ARG A 29 -14.28 -19.69 16.76
C ARG A 29 -13.13 -18.87 16.13
N ARG A 30 -12.23 -19.49 15.37
CA ARG A 30 -11.19 -18.77 14.60
C ARG A 30 -11.84 -17.84 13.58
N SER A 31 -12.80 -18.34 12.80
CA SER A 31 -13.55 -17.52 11.84
C SER A 31 -14.27 -16.35 12.51
N GLN A 32 -14.91 -16.57 13.65
CA GLN A 32 -15.56 -15.51 14.42
C GLN A 32 -14.56 -14.47 14.95
N LEU A 33 -13.37 -14.89 15.40
CA LEU A 33 -12.31 -13.99 15.85
C LEU A 33 -11.72 -13.17 14.70
N GLU A 34 -11.56 -13.78 13.53
CA GLU A 34 -11.15 -13.09 12.32
C GLU A 34 -12.17 -12.01 11.92
N GLN A 35 -13.45 -12.37 11.87
CA GLN A 35 -14.53 -11.41 11.61
C GLN A 35 -14.58 -10.30 12.66
N TYR A 36 -14.37 -10.62 13.93
CA TYR A 36 -14.28 -9.62 14.98
C TYR A 36 -13.16 -8.62 14.70
N LEU A 37 -11.95 -9.09 14.37
CA LEU A 37 -10.82 -8.21 14.04
C LEU A 37 -11.10 -7.36 12.80
N GLN A 38 -11.64 -7.96 11.74
CA GLN A 38 -12.04 -7.23 10.53
C GLN A 38 -13.03 -6.11 10.86
N ASN A 39 -14.07 -6.40 11.64
CA ASN A 39 -15.11 -5.43 12.01
C ASN A 39 -14.61 -4.34 12.96
N VAL A 40 -13.77 -4.67 13.94
CA VAL A 40 -13.16 -3.67 14.84
C VAL A 40 -12.34 -2.65 14.06
N THR A 41 -11.66 -3.08 13.00
CA THR A 41 -10.81 -2.19 12.19
C THR A 41 -11.57 -1.26 11.26
N LEU A 42 -12.90 -1.40 11.14
CA LEU A 42 -13.73 -0.51 10.34
C LEU A 42 -13.89 0.88 10.97
N ASP A 43 -13.81 0.98 12.31
CA ASP A 43 -13.89 2.26 13.01
C ASP A 43 -12.48 2.84 13.23
N SER A 44 -12.21 3.96 12.55
CA SER A 44 -10.95 4.69 12.67
C SER A 44 -10.68 5.23 14.08
N ASN A 45 -11.72 5.51 14.87
CA ASN A 45 -11.54 5.98 16.26
C ASN A 45 -10.95 4.87 17.13
N ILE A 46 -11.33 3.62 16.85
CA ILE A 46 -10.77 2.46 17.57
C ILE A 46 -9.33 2.22 17.14
N THR A 47 -9.05 2.18 15.83
CA THR A 47 -7.71 1.85 15.31
C THR A 47 -6.65 2.89 15.65
N ASN A 48 -7.05 4.16 15.82
CA ASN A 48 -6.16 5.25 16.25
C ASN A 48 -6.05 5.40 17.77
N SER A 49 -6.72 4.54 18.55
CA SER A 49 -6.69 4.63 20.02
C SER A 49 -5.42 4.04 20.64
N ASP A 50 -4.96 4.65 21.73
CA ASP A 50 -3.80 4.17 22.48
C ASP A 50 -3.95 2.73 22.96
N VAL A 51 -5.18 2.32 23.28
CA VAL A 51 -5.46 0.94 23.72
C VAL A 51 -5.29 -0.05 22.58
N PHE A 52 -5.79 0.26 21.38
CA PHE A 52 -5.62 -0.59 20.21
C PHE A 52 -4.13 -0.66 19.81
N ILE A 53 -3.48 0.50 19.68
CA ILE A 53 -2.06 0.59 19.30
C ILE A 53 -1.18 -0.10 20.34
N GLY A 54 -1.43 0.13 21.64
CA GLY A 54 -0.68 -0.49 22.73
C GLY A 54 -0.81 -2.01 22.75
N PHE A 55 -2.00 -2.54 22.47
CA PHE A 55 -2.23 -3.99 22.35
C PHE A 55 -1.43 -4.59 21.20
N PHE A 56 -1.52 -4.02 19.99
CA PHE A 56 -0.80 -4.53 18.82
C PHE A 56 0.71 -4.33 18.90
N ARG A 57 1.18 -3.26 19.55
CA ARG A 57 2.60 -3.06 19.85
C ARG A 57 3.13 -4.22 20.69
N LYS A 58 2.47 -4.53 21.80
CA LYS A 58 2.87 -5.63 22.68
C LYS A 58 2.81 -6.97 21.97
N LEU A 59 1.73 -7.23 21.22
CA LEU A 59 1.59 -8.45 20.41
C LEU A 59 2.76 -8.66 19.45
N GLN A 60 3.13 -7.61 18.70
CA GLN A 60 4.25 -7.68 17.76
C GLN A 60 5.58 -7.98 18.48
N GLN A 61 5.86 -7.30 19.59
CA GLN A 61 7.07 -7.53 20.38
C GLN A 61 7.12 -8.94 20.97
N ASP A 62 6.03 -9.42 21.56
CA ASP A 62 5.94 -10.74 22.19
C ASP A 62 6.06 -11.86 21.14
N THR A 63 5.41 -11.69 19.98
CA THR A 63 5.45 -12.68 18.87
C THR A 63 6.86 -12.89 18.34
N PHE A 64 7.59 -11.80 18.12
CA PHE A 64 8.96 -11.86 17.59
C PHE A 64 10.04 -11.88 18.69
N LYS A 65 9.64 -11.87 19.96
CA LYS A 65 10.52 -11.85 21.14
C LYS A 65 11.53 -10.68 21.12
N ILE A 66 11.09 -9.50 20.69
CA ILE A 66 11.92 -8.28 20.59
C ILE A 66 11.58 -7.31 21.72
N GLN A 67 12.52 -7.12 22.64
CA GLN A 67 12.38 -6.15 23.72
C GLN A 67 12.57 -4.71 23.23
N THR A 68 12.00 -3.75 23.96
CA THR A 68 12.24 -2.32 23.72
C THR A 68 13.69 -1.98 24.07
N GLN A 69 14.46 -1.56 23.07
CA GLN A 69 15.83 -1.09 23.23
C GLN A 69 16.15 -0.04 22.17
N ARG A 70 17.23 0.71 22.37
CA ARG A 70 17.73 1.64 21.34
C ARG A 70 18.31 0.84 20.17
N ALA A 71 18.04 1.30 18.96
CA ALA A 71 18.52 0.69 17.73
C ALA A 71 18.71 1.77 16.66
N PHE A 72 19.35 1.37 15.55
CA PHE A 72 19.38 2.18 14.34
C PHE A 72 18.48 1.58 13.28
N LEU A 73 17.82 2.43 12.52
CA LEU A 73 16.97 2.04 11.40
C LEU A 73 17.20 2.96 10.22
N ASP A 74 17.52 2.38 9.08
CA ASP A 74 17.70 3.12 7.83
C ASP A 74 16.37 3.23 7.09
N VAL A 75 15.99 4.46 6.73
CA VAL A 75 14.83 4.76 5.90
C VAL A 75 15.31 5.22 4.54
N TYR A 76 14.98 4.45 3.50
CA TYR A 76 15.45 4.67 2.14
C TYR A 76 14.57 5.64 1.36
N LEU A 77 15.20 6.42 0.48
CA LEU A 77 14.57 7.28 -0.50
C LEU A 77 14.57 6.60 -1.87
N ALA A 78 13.78 7.12 -2.80
CA ALA A 78 13.63 6.50 -4.12
C ALA A 78 14.96 6.41 -4.90
N ASP A 79 15.89 7.35 -4.71
CA ASP A 79 17.20 7.34 -5.37
C ASP A 79 18.20 6.32 -4.79
N GLY A 80 17.80 5.57 -3.76
CA GLY A 80 18.64 4.57 -3.09
C GLY A 80 19.46 5.13 -1.93
N SER A 81 19.49 6.45 -1.74
CA SER A 81 20.04 7.06 -0.53
C SER A 81 19.19 6.71 0.69
N ASN A 82 19.76 6.85 1.89
CA ASN A 82 19.03 6.56 3.13
C ASN A 82 19.28 7.60 4.21
N ILE A 83 18.38 7.59 5.20
CA ILE A 83 18.48 8.40 6.40
C ILE A 83 18.51 7.43 7.57
N ARG A 84 19.63 7.43 8.29
CA ARG A 84 19.80 6.63 9.49
C ARG A 84 19.14 7.30 10.69
N LEU A 85 18.23 6.60 11.34
CA LEU A 85 17.49 7.06 12.52
C LEU A 85 18.00 6.34 13.77
N ASP A 86 18.08 7.08 14.88
CA ASP A 86 18.21 6.53 16.23
C ASP A 86 16.80 6.39 16.79
N ILE A 87 16.40 5.16 17.09
CA ILE A 87 15.01 4.77 17.36
C ILE A 87 14.94 3.85 18.58
N GLN A 88 13.73 3.67 19.10
CA GLN A 88 13.41 2.50 19.91
C GLN A 88 12.86 1.39 19.01
N THR A 89 13.18 0.13 19.29
CA THR A 89 12.61 -1.03 18.57
C THR A 89 11.08 -1.10 18.63
N SER A 90 10.46 -0.42 19.61
CA SER A 90 9.01 -0.27 19.78
C SER A 90 8.41 1.01 19.18
N ASP A 91 9.19 1.79 18.43
CA ASP A 91 8.66 2.96 17.71
C ASP A 91 7.71 2.52 16.59
N THR A 92 6.59 3.22 16.48
CA THR A 92 5.55 2.96 15.47
C THR A 92 5.94 3.53 14.12
N ALA A 93 5.32 3.04 13.04
CA ALA A 93 5.52 3.56 11.69
C ALA A 93 5.20 5.07 11.59
N GLU A 94 4.18 5.53 12.30
CA GLU A 94 3.86 6.96 12.42
C GLU A 94 5.04 7.73 13.01
N ARG A 95 5.59 7.29 14.15
CA ARG A 95 6.73 7.94 14.81
C ARG A 95 7.96 7.96 13.91
N ILE A 96 8.27 6.84 13.25
CA ILE A 96 9.39 6.74 12.32
C ILE A 96 9.23 7.72 11.15
N LEU A 97 8.03 7.82 10.58
CA LEU A 97 7.75 8.74 9.48
C LEU A 97 7.91 10.20 9.92
N GLU A 98 7.42 10.57 11.11
CA GLU A 98 7.60 11.92 11.68
C GLU A 98 9.07 12.29 11.87
N VAL A 99 9.85 11.40 12.49
CA VAL A 99 11.27 11.63 12.77
C VAL A 99 12.08 11.72 11.48
N ALA A 100 11.82 10.84 10.51
CA ALA A 100 12.43 10.91 9.19
C ALA A 100 12.09 12.22 8.47
N SER A 101 10.80 12.60 8.46
CA SER A 101 10.32 13.83 7.83
C SER A 101 10.97 15.08 8.43
N CYS A 102 11.10 15.12 9.77
CA CYS A 102 11.77 16.19 10.48
C CYS A 102 13.25 16.32 10.07
N LYS A 103 13.98 15.19 10.02
CA LYS A 103 15.39 15.18 9.55
C LYS A 103 15.56 15.66 8.10
N MET A 104 14.53 15.47 7.26
CA MET A 104 14.53 15.90 5.86
C MET A 104 14.12 17.37 5.67
N GLY A 105 13.66 18.05 6.74
CA GLY A 105 13.07 19.38 6.63
C GLY A 105 11.71 19.40 5.94
N LEU A 106 10.98 18.28 5.97
CA LEU A 106 9.61 18.23 5.44
C LEU A 106 8.64 18.91 6.41
N SER A 107 7.83 19.84 5.90
CA SER A 107 6.81 20.52 6.70
C SER A 107 5.81 19.52 7.29
N ARG A 108 5.40 19.74 8.56
CA ARG A 108 4.49 18.86 9.29
C ARG A 108 3.15 18.65 8.57
N GLU A 109 2.65 19.69 7.89
CA GLU A 109 1.40 19.65 7.14
C GLU A 109 1.47 18.73 5.91
N LEU A 110 2.68 18.50 5.39
CA LEU A 110 2.92 17.69 4.19
C LEU A 110 3.19 16.22 4.52
N ILE A 111 3.48 15.86 5.78
CA ILE A 111 3.75 14.48 6.20
C ILE A 111 2.61 13.54 5.81
N LYS A 112 1.35 14.00 5.88
CA LYS A 112 0.15 13.24 5.52
C LYS A 112 0.09 12.76 4.05
N TYR A 113 0.92 13.33 3.17
CA TYR A 113 1.03 12.92 1.77
C TYR A 113 2.10 11.85 1.53
N PHE A 114 2.79 11.41 2.58
CA PHE A 114 3.81 10.37 2.50
C PHE A 114 3.46 9.20 3.41
N SER A 115 4.04 8.04 3.12
CA SER A 115 3.93 6.86 3.96
C SER A 115 5.20 6.03 3.86
N LEU A 116 5.38 5.15 4.85
CA LEU A 116 6.37 4.10 4.82
C LEU A 116 5.88 2.89 4.05
N PHE A 117 6.80 2.25 3.34
CA PHE A 117 6.60 1.02 2.58
C PHE A 117 7.77 0.08 2.79
N PHE A 118 7.49 -1.22 2.70
CA PHE A 118 8.52 -2.22 2.51
C PHE A 118 8.71 -2.46 1.02
N PHE A 119 9.97 -2.36 0.60
CA PHE A 119 10.40 -2.64 -0.76
C PHE A 119 11.31 -3.85 -0.77
N ARG A 120 11.26 -4.62 -1.85
CA ARG A 120 12.21 -5.70 -2.12
C ARG A 120 12.98 -5.36 -3.37
N ASP A 121 14.31 -5.36 -3.26
CA ASP A 121 15.18 -5.36 -4.43
C ASP A 121 15.35 -6.80 -4.91
N HIS A 122 15.12 -7.02 -6.18
CA HIS A 122 15.39 -8.28 -6.85
C HIS A 122 16.80 -8.25 -7.48
N ASP A 123 17.40 -9.42 -7.66
CA ASP A 123 18.75 -9.55 -8.21
C ASP A 123 18.86 -9.03 -9.66
N ASP A 124 17.74 -8.97 -10.38
CA ASP A 124 17.61 -8.39 -11.73
C ASP A 124 17.51 -6.85 -11.73
N GLY A 125 17.56 -6.22 -10.55
CA GLY A 125 17.40 -4.79 -10.36
C GLY A 125 15.95 -4.29 -10.34
N ALA A 126 14.96 -5.19 -10.41
CA ALA A 126 13.56 -4.84 -10.22
C ALA A 126 13.28 -4.48 -8.74
N LEU A 127 12.38 -3.53 -8.52
CA LEU A 127 11.92 -3.17 -7.17
C LEU A 127 10.44 -3.52 -7.05
N SER A 128 10.13 -4.40 -6.11
CA SER A 128 8.76 -4.71 -5.73
C SER A 128 8.34 -3.90 -4.51
N VAL A 129 7.13 -3.34 -4.54
CA VAL A 129 6.51 -2.76 -3.35
C VAL A 129 5.79 -3.87 -2.61
N VAL A 130 6.37 -4.39 -1.54
CA VAL A 130 5.80 -5.55 -0.81
C VAL A 130 4.50 -5.15 -0.11
N LYS A 131 4.54 -4.07 0.68
CA LYS A 131 3.36 -3.53 1.36
C LYS A 131 3.57 -2.09 1.82
N LYS A 132 2.46 -1.38 2.00
CA LYS A 132 2.41 -0.15 2.83
C LYS A 132 2.49 -0.55 4.30
N VAL A 133 3.31 0.15 5.08
CA VAL A 133 3.37 -0.05 6.53
C VAL A 133 2.21 0.71 7.18
N THR A 134 1.41 0.01 7.98
CA THR A 134 0.31 0.64 8.72
C THR A 134 0.85 1.42 9.93
N TYR A 135 0.16 2.47 10.35
CA TYR A 135 0.69 3.42 11.35
C TYR A 135 1.03 2.78 12.70
N PHE A 136 0.32 1.74 13.11
CA PHE A 136 0.51 1.04 14.38
C PHE A 136 1.59 -0.06 14.31
N GLU A 137 2.05 -0.45 13.13
CA GLU A 137 3.12 -1.42 12.98
C GLU A 137 4.43 -0.89 13.55
N LEU A 138 5.29 -1.80 13.98
CA LEU A 138 6.63 -1.51 14.49
C LEU A 138 7.66 -1.81 13.40
N PRO A 139 8.13 -0.83 12.61
CA PRO A 139 8.89 -1.11 11.39
C PRO A 139 10.16 -1.91 11.65
N TYR A 140 10.83 -1.67 12.78
CA TYR A 140 12.01 -2.44 13.18
C TYR A 140 11.68 -3.93 13.34
N VAL A 141 10.61 -4.25 14.06
CA VAL A 141 10.14 -5.62 14.30
C VAL A 141 9.69 -6.28 13.00
N SER A 142 8.88 -5.57 12.19
CA SER A 142 8.41 -6.06 10.90
C SER A 142 9.56 -6.37 9.93
N LEU A 143 10.66 -5.59 9.94
CA LEU A 143 11.84 -5.92 9.15
C LEU A 143 12.52 -7.19 9.64
N GLN A 144 12.61 -7.40 10.97
CA GLN A 144 13.21 -8.63 11.51
C GLN A 144 12.43 -9.88 11.11
N SER A 145 11.10 -9.78 11.00
CA SER A 145 10.26 -10.89 10.56
C SER A 145 10.36 -11.20 9.06
N MET A 146 10.93 -10.29 8.26
CA MET A 146 11.06 -10.41 6.81
C MET A 146 12.52 -10.46 6.36
N ARG A 147 13.45 -10.88 7.23
CA ARG A 147 14.90 -10.89 6.95
C ARG A 147 15.25 -11.66 5.68
N GLU A 148 14.58 -12.79 5.45
CA GLU A 148 14.82 -13.66 4.29
C GLU A 148 14.37 -13.03 2.97
N LEU A 149 13.48 -12.03 3.04
CA LEU A 149 12.93 -11.34 1.87
C LEU A 149 13.78 -10.13 1.45
N HIS A 150 14.91 -9.87 2.14
CA HIS A 150 15.82 -8.74 1.92
C HIS A 150 15.09 -7.38 1.79
N CYS A 151 14.00 -7.21 2.55
CA CYS A 151 13.18 -6.01 2.47
C CYS A 151 13.88 -4.78 3.06
N LYS A 152 13.65 -3.63 2.43
CA LYS A 152 14.06 -2.29 2.89
C LYS A 152 12.85 -1.45 3.25
N LEU A 153 12.97 -0.63 4.29
CA LEU A 153 11.96 0.36 4.65
C LEU A 153 12.24 1.66 3.90
N GLY A 154 11.26 2.18 3.17
CA GLY A 154 11.42 3.46 2.47
C GLY A 154 10.20 4.37 2.54
N ILE A 155 10.42 5.65 2.24
CA ILE A 155 9.37 6.67 2.15
C ILE A 155 8.93 6.80 0.69
N ARG A 156 7.62 6.83 0.47
CA ARG A 156 7.01 7.10 -0.84
C ARG A 156 5.80 8.00 -0.68
N LYS A 157 5.47 8.77 -1.72
CA LYS A 157 4.22 9.52 -1.76
C LYS A 157 3.03 8.56 -1.62
N TRP A 158 2.02 8.95 -0.84
CA TRP A 158 0.83 8.16 -0.57
C TRP A 158 -0.44 8.94 -0.88
N TYR A 159 -0.65 9.13 -2.18
CA TYR A 159 -1.89 9.59 -2.78
C TYR A 159 -1.95 9.12 -4.22
N MET A 160 -3.15 8.92 -4.75
CA MET A 160 -3.38 8.28 -6.04
C MET A 160 -3.72 9.26 -7.15
N ASP A 161 -4.12 10.47 -6.77
CA ASP A 161 -4.37 11.57 -7.68
C ASP A 161 -3.11 12.44 -7.91
N PRO A 162 -2.51 12.42 -9.12
CA PRO A 162 -1.35 13.23 -9.44
C PRO A 162 -1.59 14.75 -9.36
N SER A 163 -2.84 15.21 -9.35
CA SER A 163 -3.13 16.64 -9.20
C SER A 163 -2.69 17.20 -7.84
N LEU A 164 -2.58 16.33 -6.83
CA LEU A 164 -2.12 16.70 -5.49
C LEU A 164 -0.65 17.08 -5.45
N ASP A 165 0.16 16.71 -6.45
CA ASP A 165 1.57 17.10 -6.55
C ASP A 165 1.76 18.62 -6.41
N ILE A 166 0.83 19.44 -6.93
CA ILE A 166 0.90 20.90 -6.87
C ILE A 166 1.03 21.39 -5.42
N LEU A 167 0.37 20.73 -4.47
CA LEU A 167 0.41 21.11 -3.04
C LEU A 167 1.77 20.84 -2.40
N LEU A 168 2.62 20.03 -3.03
CA LEU A 168 3.91 19.59 -2.53
C LEU A 168 5.09 20.28 -3.23
N MET A 169 4.88 20.93 -4.37
CA MET A 169 5.98 21.46 -5.20
C MET A 169 6.63 22.72 -4.63
N ASP A 170 5.93 23.48 -3.78
CA ASP A 170 6.45 24.73 -3.19
C ASP A 170 7.39 24.49 -2.00
N CYS A 171 7.44 23.28 -1.45
CA CYS A 171 8.39 22.92 -0.39
C CYS A 171 9.56 22.11 -0.97
N GLY A 172 10.78 22.59 -0.75
CA GLY A 172 11.99 21.98 -1.35
C GLY A 172 12.20 20.51 -0.97
N ALA A 173 11.88 20.11 0.27
CA ALA A 173 12.00 18.73 0.72
C ALA A 173 11.01 17.79 0.01
N SER A 174 9.74 18.18 -0.11
CA SER A 174 8.73 17.40 -0.84
C SER A 174 8.95 17.42 -2.34
N LEU A 175 9.35 18.55 -2.92
CA LEU A 175 9.75 18.64 -4.33
C LEU A 175 10.86 17.64 -4.65
N ASN A 176 11.89 17.55 -3.79
CA ASN A 176 12.95 16.57 -3.93
C ASN A 176 12.44 15.14 -3.86
N LEU A 177 11.59 14.83 -2.88
CA LEU A 177 10.99 13.50 -2.72
C LEU A 177 10.20 13.05 -3.96
N LEU A 178 9.34 13.94 -4.48
CA LEU A 178 8.58 13.67 -5.70
C LEU A 178 9.50 13.50 -6.90
N TYR A 179 10.49 14.38 -7.05
CA TYR A 179 11.44 14.33 -8.16
C TYR A 179 12.26 13.02 -8.17
N MET A 180 12.81 12.63 -7.02
CA MET A 180 13.56 11.37 -6.89
C MET A 180 12.72 10.16 -7.27
N GLN A 181 11.45 10.13 -6.83
CA GLN A 181 10.52 9.07 -7.19
C GLN A 181 10.22 9.06 -8.70
N ALA A 182 9.88 10.22 -9.26
CA ALA A 182 9.55 10.38 -10.67
C ALA A 182 10.70 9.96 -11.60
N VAL A 183 11.95 10.30 -11.25
CA VAL A 183 13.14 9.86 -12.01
C VAL A 183 13.26 8.33 -12.04
N GLN A 184 12.97 7.64 -10.94
CA GLN A 184 13.02 6.17 -10.91
C GLN A 184 11.87 5.53 -11.69
N GLU A 185 10.68 6.13 -11.65
CA GLU A 185 9.53 5.67 -12.44
C GLU A 185 9.81 5.76 -13.95
N VAL A 186 10.51 6.81 -14.41
CA VAL A 186 11.01 6.92 -15.79
C VAL A 186 12.06 5.86 -16.08
N LYS A 187 13.11 5.75 -15.25
CA LYS A 187 14.22 4.79 -15.45
C LYS A 187 13.75 3.33 -15.53
N ARG A 188 12.64 3.00 -14.85
CA ARG A 188 12.09 1.64 -14.78
C ARG A 188 10.98 1.39 -15.80
N ASN A 189 10.70 2.35 -16.69
CA ASN A 189 9.61 2.27 -17.67
C ASN A 189 8.24 2.04 -17.01
N TRP A 190 8.00 2.63 -15.84
CA TRP A 190 6.69 2.59 -15.17
C TRP A 190 5.72 3.65 -15.70
N VAL A 191 6.25 4.63 -16.42
CA VAL A 191 5.50 5.62 -17.20
C VAL A 191 5.73 5.39 -18.68
N LYS A 192 4.81 5.87 -19.54
CA LYS A 192 4.92 5.73 -21.00
C LYS A 192 5.05 7.09 -21.70
N PRO A 193 6.25 7.69 -21.76
CA PRO A 193 6.50 8.91 -22.52
C PRO A 193 6.58 8.63 -24.03
N THR A 194 6.21 9.62 -24.83
CA THR A 194 6.62 9.69 -26.25
C THR A 194 8.12 9.99 -26.35
N GLU A 195 8.73 9.73 -27.52
CA GLU A 195 10.15 9.99 -27.75
C GLU A 195 10.53 11.47 -27.48
N GLY A 196 9.71 12.42 -27.95
CA GLY A 196 9.93 13.84 -27.69
C GLY A 196 9.79 14.22 -26.21
N GLN A 197 8.85 13.62 -25.48
CA GLN A 197 8.73 13.81 -24.03
C GLN A 197 9.95 13.23 -23.30
N MET A 198 10.44 12.06 -23.71
CA MET A 198 11.62 11.42 -23.12
C MET A 198 12.86 12.30 -23.27
N GLN A 199 13.12 12.82 -24.47
CA GLN A 199 14.23 13.75 -24.72
C GLN A 199 14.14 15.01 -23.84
N LYS A 200 12.92 15.55 -23.67
CA LYS A 200 12.68 16.72 -22.81
C LYS A 200 12.89 16.39 -21.32
N LEU A 201 12.45 15.23 -20.85
CA LEU A 201 12.71 14.76 -19.47
C LEU A 201 14.20 14.61 -19.21
N GLU A 202 14.95 14.00 -20.12
CA GLU A 202 16.41 13.85 -20.02
C GLU A 202 17.11 15.21 -20.00
N PHE A 203 16.69 16.15 -20.84
CA PHE A 203 17.20 17.52 -20.83
C PHE A 203 16.94 18.22 -19.49
N LEU A 204 15.72 18.12 -18.96
CA LEU A 204 15.35 18.71 -17.67
C LEU A 204 16.13 18.09 -16.51
N GLN A 205 16.36 16.78 -16.56
CA GLN A 205 17.18 16.07 -15.58
C GLN A 205 18.65 16.52 -15.63
N LYS A 206 19.26 16.65 -16.82
CA LYS A 206 20.63 17.15 -16.99
C LYS A 206 20.82 18.57 -16.46
N ASN A 207 19.80 19.41 -16.59
CA ASN A 207 19.81 20.79 -16.07
C ASN A 207 19.31 20.92 -14.62
N ALA A 208 19.07 19.81 -13.92
CA ALA A 208 18.55 19.77 -12.55
C ALA A 208 17.24 20.58 -12.33
N ASN A 209 16.43 20.75 -13.38
CA ASN A 209 15.18 21.51 -13.30
C ASN A 209 14.01 20.64 -12.81
N LYS A 210 13.96 20.43 -11.49
CA LYS A 210 13.03 19.51 -10.81
C LYS A 210 11.57 19.90 -11.01
N THR A 211 11.25 21.19 -10.90
CA THR A 211 9.88 21.70 -11.02
C THR A 211 9.32 21.42 -12.41
N LYS A 212 10.03 21.83 -13.48
CA LYS A 212 9.59 21.57 -14.86
C LYS A 212 9.59 20.08 -15.21
N PHE A 213 10.48 19.29 -14.62
CA PHE A 213 10.46 17.83 -14.78
C PHE A 213 9.16 17.24 -14.22
N LEU A 214 8.76 17.67 -13.02
CA LEU A 214 7.51 17.22 -12.39
C LEU A 214 6.26 17.75 -13.11
N GLU A 215 6.29 18.97 -13.64
CA GLU A 215 5.22 19.48 -14.50
C GLU A 215 5.01 18.61 -15.73
N LEU A 216 6.11 18.26 -16.44
CA LEU A 216 6.04 17.42 -17.64
C LEU A 216 5.61 15.98 -17.34
N ILE A 217 6.16 15.37 -16.29
CA ILE A 217 5.87 13.94 -16.01
C ILE A 217 4.40 13.71 -15.64
N ARG A 218 3.73 14.73 -15.07
CA ARG A 218 2.30 14.68 -14.73
C ARG A 218 1.37 14.50 -15.92
N GLU A 219 1.86 14.79 -17.13
CA GLU A 219 1.13 14.60 -18.39
C GLU A 219 1.27 13.17 -18.94
N LEU A 220 2.17 12.34 -18.39
CA LEU A 220 2.45 11.01 -18.92
C LEU A 220 1.45 9.96 -18.44
N GLN A 221 1.20 8.97 -19.31
CA GLN A 221 0.42 7.80 -18.94
C GLN A 221 1.12 7.02 -17.82
N PHE A 222 0.32 6.57 -16.85
CA PHE A 222 0.72 5.81 -15.66
C PHE A 222 1.56 6.56 -14.61
N TYR A 223 1.79 7.88 -14.77
CA TYR A 223 2.42 8.64 -13.70
C TYR A 223 1.56 8.65 -12.43
N GLY A 224 2.19 8.37 -11.29
CA GLY A 224 1.51 8.26 -9.99
C GLY A 224 0.81 6.93 -9.73
N TYR A 225 0.85 5.97 -10.66
CA TYR A 225 0.31 4.63 -10.43
C TYR A 225 1.27 3.82 -9.55
N VAL A 226 0.71 2.91 -8.76
CA VAL A 226 1.46 1.85 -8.09
C VAL A 226 1.43 0.63 -9.00
N ARG A 227 2.60 0.18 -9.43
CA ARG A 227 2.76 -1.08 -10.16
C ARG A 227 2.91 -2.23 -9.16
N LEU A 228 2.18 -3.31 -9.39
CA LEU A 228 2.33 -4.57 -8.68
C LEU A 228 3.24 -5.52 -9.48
N ASP A 229 3.75 -6.53 -8.81
CA ASP A 229 4.44 -7.66 -9.42
C ASP A 229 3.45 -8.41 -10.33
N PRO A 230 3.94 -8.97 -11.46
CA PRO A 230 3.11 -9.75 -12.35
C PRO A 230 2.38 -10.87 -11.58
N CYS A 231 1.11 -11.05 -11.89
CA CYS A 231 0.26 -12.00 -11.18
C CYS A 231 -0.61 -12.81 -12.14
N ILE A 232 -1.40 -13.74 -11.59
CA ILE A 232 -2.37 -14.52 -12.38
C ILE A 232 -3.78 -13.95 -12.15
N CYS A 233 -4.63 -13.99 -13.17
CA CYS A 233 -6.03 -13.60 -13.09
C CYS A 233 -6.96 -14.55 -13.85
N ASP A 234 -8.25 -14.46 -13.54
CA ASP A 234 -9.32 -15.23 -14.18
C ASP A 234 -10.02 -14.50 -15.34
N TYR A 235 -9.53 -13.30 -15.67
CA TYR A 235 -10.13 -12.43 -16.68
C TYR A 235 -9.17 -12.19 -17.86
N PRO A 236 -9.64 -12.21 -19.12
CA PRO A 236 -10.99 -12.60 -19.54
C PRO A 236 -11.23 -14.12 -19.52
N GLU A 237 -10.17 -14.92 -19.27
CA GLU A 237 -10.22 -16.36 -19.09
C GLU A 237 -9.22 -16.81 -18.02
N GLU A 238 -9.40 -18.01 -17.47
CA GLU A 238 -8.57 -18.51 -16.37
C GLU A 238 -7.10 -18.70 -16.75
N GLY A 239 -6.21 -18.42 -15.79
CA GLY A 239 -4.77 -18.63 -15.95
C GLY A 239 -4.05 -17.54 -16.76
N CYS A 240 -4.68 -16.39 -17.00
CA CYS A 240 -4.03 -15.26 -17.65
C CYS A 240 -2.97 -14.63 -16.75
N SER A 241 -1.86 -14.16 -17.33
CA SER A 241 -0.87 -13.37 -16.61
C SER A 241 -1.16 -11.88 -16.75
N ALA A 242 -1.09 -11.11 -15.66
CA ALA A 242 -1.43 -9.70 -15.65
C ALA A 242 -0.33 -8.83 -15.02
N ASP A 243 0.08 -7.78 -15.73
CA ASP A 243 0.78 -6.63 -15.14
C ASP A 243 -0.26 -5.61 -14.66
N ILE A 244 -0.27 -5.31 -13.36
CA ILE A 244 -1.27 -4.43 -12.74
C ILE A 244 -0.67 -3.07 -12.39
N TYR A 245 -1.38 -2.02 -12.79
CA TYR A 245 -1.12 -0.63 -12.45
C TYR A 245 -2.37 -0.06 -11.77
N VAL A 246 -2.24 0.42 -10.54
CA VAL A 246 -3.38 0.99 -9.82
C VAL A 246 -3.12 2.46 -9.46
N GLY A 247 -4.05 3.34 -9.80
CA GLY A 247 -3.88 4.78 -9.64
C GLY A 247 -4.92 5.54 -10.42
N ASN A 248 -5.02 6.85 -10.18
CA ASN A 248 -5.89 7.76 -10.95
C ASN A 248 -7.34 7.23 -11.17
N ASN A 249 -7.93 6.67 -10.12
CA ASN A 249 -9.30 6.13 -10.10
C ASN A 249 -9.55 4.90 -11.00
N GLU A 250 -8.52 4.11 -11.28
CA GLU A 250 -8.67 2.85 -12.01
C GLU A 250 -7.66 1.78 -11.57
N ILE A 251 -7.97 0.53 -11.93
CA ILE A 251 -7.02 -0.57 -12.03
C ILE A 251 -6.80 -0.80 -13.54
N ASN A 252 -5.59 -0.59 -14.03
CA ASN A 252 -5.21 -0.87 -15.41
C ASN A 252 -4.37 -2.16 -15.44
N CYS A 253 -4.73 -3.08 -16.34
CA CYS A 253 -4.10 -4.39 -16.46
C CYS A 253 -3.64 -4.62 -17.90
N PHE A 254 -2.36 -5.00 -18.09
CA PHE A 254 -1.90 -5.62 -19.33
C PHE A 254 -1.98 -7.13 -19.15
N ILE A 255 -2.98 -7.74 -19.76
CA ILE A 255 -3.28 -9.16 -19.60
C ILE A 255 -2.76 -9.93 -20.81
N LYS A 256 -1.85 -10.86 -20.56
CA LYS A 256 -1.31 -11.79 -21.53
C LYS A 256 -2.17 -13.06 -21.54
N LEU A 257 -2.88 -13.25 -22.63
CA LEU A 257 -3.70 -14.43 -22.87
C LEU A 257 -2.80 -15.67 -23.10
N PRO A 258 -3.29 -16.90 -22.83
CA PRO A 258 -2.69 -18.16 -23.24
C PRO A 258 -2.25 -18.21 -24.71
N THR A 259 -2.96 -17.50 -25.58
CA THR A 259 -2.64 -17.32 -27.02
C THR A 259 -1.44 -16.41 -27.28
N LYS A 260 -0.74 -15.95 -26.24
CA LYS A 260 0.39 -14.99 -26.25
C LYS A 260 0.05 -13.57 -26.70
N GLN A 261 -1.21 -13.27 -26.98
CA GLN A 261 -1.66 -11.89 -27.22
C GLN A 261 -1.74 -11.13 -25.90
N THR A 262 -1.25 -9.88 -25.88
CA THR A 262 -1.42 -8.98 -24.73
C THR A 262 -2.54 -7.98 -25.03
N LYS A 263 -3.48 -7.81 -24.09
CA LYS A 263 -4.57 -6.84 -24.17
C LYS A 263 -4.55 -5.92 -22.95
N GLU A 264 -4.86 -4.65 -23.15
CA GLU A 264 -5.01 -3.66 -22.08
C GLU A 264 -6.46 -3.58 -21.63
N PHE A 265 -6.70 -3.65 -20.32
CA PHE A 265 -8.00 -3.50 -19.70
C PHE A 265 -7.94 -2.41 -18.62
N SER A 266 -8.96 -1.55 -18.57
CA SER A 266 -9.09 -0.49 -17.56
C SER A 266 -10.38 -0.67 -16.78
N PHE A 267 -10.25 -0.94 -15.49
CA PHE A 267 -11.34 -1.10 -14.54
C PHE A 267 -11.51 0.18 -13.73
N LYS A 268 -12.53 0.97 -14.04
CA LYS A 268 -12.79 2.24 -13.36
C LYS A 268 -13.39 2.01 -11.97
N ILE A 269 -12.88 2.73 -10.96
CA ILE A 269 -13.32 2.57 -9.56
C ILE A 269 -14.81 2.87 -9.37
N ASN A 270 -15.41 3.76 -10.15
CA ASN A 270 -16.85 4.07 -10.07
C ASN A 270 -17.77 2.93 -10.55
N ARG A 271 -17.22 1.90 -11.21
CA ARG A 271 -17.94 0.68 -11.63
C ARG A 271 -17.64 -0.52 -10.73
N LEU A 272 -16.83 -0.33 -9.69
CA LEU A 272 -16.50 -1.34 -8.70
C LEU A 272 -17.49 -1.23 -7.53
N ARG A 273 -18.17 -2.33 -7.19
CA ARG A 273 -19.12 -2.34 -6.05
C ARG A 273 -18.45 -2.72 -4.74
N SER A 274 -17.70 -3.81 -4.74
CA SER A 274 -17.02 -4.33 -3.55
C SER A 274 -15.78 -5.14 -3.92
N TRP A 275 -14.89 -5.34 -2.96
CA TRP A 275 -13.75 -6.23 -3.10
C TRP A 275 -13.46 -6.95 -1.79
N GLN A 276 -12.79 -8.10 -1.90
CA GLN A 276 -12.39 -8.92 -0.77
C GLN A 276 -10.98 -9.45 -1.00
N VAL A 277 -10.21 -9.54 0.08
CA VAL A 277 -8.93 -10.24 0.10
C VAL A 277 -9.13 -11.55 0.86
N THR A 278 -8.71 -12.66 0.27
CA THR A 278 -8.79 -13.99 0.88
C THR A 278 -7.40 -14.61 0.92
N PHE A 279 -7.12 -15.36 2.00
CA PHE A 279 -5.96 -16.21 2.10
C PHE A 279 -6.33 -17.62 1.66
N LEU A 280 -5.69 -18.13 0.61
CA LEU A 280 -6.02 -19.44 0.04
C LEU A 280 -5.31 -20.61 0.76
N GLY A 281 -4.38 -20.31 1.68
CA GLY A 281 -3.57 -21.31 2.36
C GLY A 281 -2.49 -21.91 1.45
N ALA A 282 -1.50 -22.56 2.07
CA ALA A 282 -0.57 -23.40 1.34
C ALA A 282 -1.34 -24.62 0.80
N ALA A 283 -1.65 -24.61 -0.50
CA ALA A 283 -1.97 -25.86 -1.18
C ALA A 283 -0.75 -26.78 -0.99
N LYS A 284 -1.00 -28.03 -0.58
CA LYS A 284 0.05 -28.99 -0.25
C LYS A 284 1.11 -29.00 -1.37
N ASP A 285 2.36 -28.81 -0.96
CA ASP A 285 3.61 -28.88 -1.73
C ASP A 285 4.17 -27.59 -2.36
N ASP A 286 3.56 -26.41 -2.16
CA ASP A 286 4.24 -25.11 -2.41
C ASP A 286 4.16 -24.20 -1.17
N GLU A 287 5.31 -23.76 -0.67
CA GLU A 287 5.47 -22.88 0.51
C GLU A 287 5.00 -21.43 0.29
N ASP A 288 4.22 -21.17 -0.76
CA ASP A 288 3.78 -19.82 -1.10
C ASP A 288 2.34 -19.57 -0.64
N ASP A 289 2.25 -18.80 0.45
CA ASP A 289 1.07 -18.11 0.96
C ASP A 289 0.34 -17.36 -0.17
N THR A 290 -0.57 -18.05 -0.85
CA THR A 290 -1.28 -17.50 -2.00
C THR A 290 -2.43 -16.63 -1.51
N LEU A 291 -2.36 -15.35 -1.83
CA LEU A 291 -3.40 -14.37 -1.58
C LEU A 291 -4.19 -14.13 -2.87
N GLU A 292 -5.50 -13.96 -2.74
CA GLU A 292 -6.35 -13.47 -3.81
C GLU A 292 -6.99 -12.13 -3.42
N LEU A 293 -7.15 -11.26 -4.41
CA LEU A 293 -8.07 -10.14 -4.34
C LEU A 293 -9.14 -10.33 -5.41
N ARG A 294 -10.39 -10.44 -4.98
CA ARG A 294 -11.56 -10.46 -5.88
C ARG A 294 -12.33 -9.16 -5.80
N PHE A 295 -12.77 -8.64 -6.93
CA PHE A 295 -13.59 -7.43 -6.99
C PHE A 295 -14.78 -7.60 -7.92
N GLU A 296 -15.94 -7.07 -7.51
CA GLU A 296 -17.18 -7.11 -8.28
C GLU A 296 -17.24 -5.87 -9.17
N TYR A 297 -17.26 -6.08 -10.49
CA TYR A 297 -17.18 -5.03 -11.50
C TYR A 297 -18.39 -5.06 -12.43
N ASN A 298 -18.92 -3.88 -12.74
CA ASN A 298 -19.95 -3.73 -13.77
C ASN A 298 -19.31 -3.57 -15.15
N ASP A 299 -19.41 -4.62 -15.96
CA ASP A 299 -19.05 -4.58 -17.36
C ASP A 299 -20.33 -4.49 -18.21
N SER A 300 -20.56 -3.31 -18.78
CA SER A 300 -21.63 -3.08 -19.76
C SER A 300 -23.03 -3.50 -19.28
N GLY A 301 -23.30 -3.35 -17.97
CA GLY A 301 -24.57 -3.72 -17.34
C GLY A 301 -24.55 -5.03 -16.54
N THR A 302 -23.58 -5.90 -16.79
CA THR A 302 -23.45 -7.19 -16.09
C THR A 302 -22.46 -7.08 -14.94
N TRP A 303 -22.85 -7.55 -13.76
CA TRP A 303 -21.96 -7.65 -12.60
C TRP A 303 -21.23 -9.00 -12.63
N GLN A 304 -19.91 -8.96 -12.57
CA GLN A 304 -19.07 -10.15 -12.51
C GLN A 304 -17.95 -9.98 -11.48
N TRP A 305 -17.54 -11.08 -10.88
CA TRP A 305 -16.34 -11.12 -10.04
C TRP A 305 -15.12 -11.33 -10.93
N ILE A 306 -14.06 -10.58 -10.65
CA ILE A 306 -12.74 -10.75 -11.25
C ILE A 306 -11.77 -11.03 -10.12
N ILE A 307 -10.93 -12.05 -10.27
CA ILE A 307 -10.00 -12.54 -9.27
C ILE A 307 -8.56 -12.31 -9.74
N LEU A 308 -7.77 -11.74 -8.84
CA LEU A 308 -6.33 -11.52 -8.99
C LEU A 308 -5.60 -12.32 -7.93
N TYR A 309 -4.81 -13.31 -8.34
CA TYR A 309 -3.97 -14.13 -7.47
C TYR A 309 -2.60 -13.46 -7.33
N THR A 310 -2.40 -12.71 -6.25
CA THR A 310 -1.21 -11.89 -6.03
C THR A 310 -0.82 -11.81 -4.55
N LYS A 311 0.48 -11.95 -4.26
CA LYS A 311 1.05 -11.73 -2.92
C LYS A 311 0.86 -10.28 -2.43
N GLN A 312 0.55 -9.35 -3.33
CA GLN A 312 0.31 -7.93 -3.03
C GLN A 312 -1.18 -7.57 -2.88
N ALA A 313 -2.06 -8.54 -2.62
CA ALA A 313 -3.51 -8.31 -2.49
C ALA A 313 -3.86 -7.22 -1.45
N PHE A 314 -3.18 -7.20 -0.30
CA PHE A 314 -3.38 -6.16 0.72
C PHE A 314 -2.89 -4.77 0.27
N LEU A 315 -1.82 -4.70 -0.52
CA LEU A 315 -1.36 -3.45 -1.11
C LEU A 315 -2.40 -2.92 -2.10
N LEU A 316 -2.89 -3.77 -3.01
CA LEU A 316 -3.95 -3.39 -3.95
C LEU A 316 -5.22 -2.92 -3.23
N SER A 317 -5.68 -3.67 -2.23
CA SER A 317 -6.81 -3.28 -1.37
C SER A 317 -6.59 -1.92 -0.70
N SER A 318 -5.36 -1.64 -0.22
CA SER A 318 -5.00 -0.34 0.36
C SER A 318 -5.06 0.78 -0.69
N CYS A 319 -4.65 0.51 -1.93
CA CYS A 319 -4.76 1.47 -3.03
C CYS A 319 -6.22 1.78 -3.39
N LEU A 320 -7.09 0.77 -3.44
CA LEU A 320 -8.53 0.96 -3.68
C LEU A 320 -9.16 1.83 -2.60
N LYS A 321 -8.91 1.51 -1.32
CA LYS A 321 -9.36 2.33 -0.17
C LYS A 321 -8.89 3.78 -0.29
N LYS A 322 -7.63 3.98 -0.70
CA LYS A 322 -7.04 5.31 -0.83
C LYS A 322 -7.70 6.13 -1.95
N MET A 323 -7.94 5.55 -3.12
CA MET A 323 -8.65 6.24 -4.21
C MET A 323 -10.06 6.65 -3.81
N ILE A 324 -10.81 5.77 -3.16
CA ILE A 324 -12.18 6.06 -2.69
C ILE A 324 -12.17 7.18 -1.65
N SER A 325 -11.27 7.11 -0.66
CA SER A 325 -11.11 8.16 0.34
C SER A 325 -10.81 9.53 -0.29
N GLU A 326 -9.92 9.58 -1.29
CA GLU A 326 -9.60 10.82 -2.00
C GLU A 326 -10.78 11.38 -2.80
N GLN A 327 -11.58 10.52 -3.44
CA GLN A 327 -12.81 10.94 -4.12
C GLN A 327 -13.83 11.51 -3.15
N MET A 328 -14.04 10.88 -1.99
CA MET A 328 -14.95 11.36 -0.96
C MET A 328 -14.52 12.73 -0.41
N MET A 329 -13.22 12.90 -0.16
CA MET A 329 -12.67 14.18 0.31
C MET A 329 -12.84 15.30 -0.73
N LYS A 330 -12.65 14.99 -2.03
CA LYS A 330 -12.89 15.96 -3.11
C LYS A 330 -14.37 16.34 -3.23
N ALA A 331 -15.28 15.37 -3.11
CA ALA A 331 -16.71 15.63 -3.16
C ALA A 331 -17.17 16.50 -1.97
N ALA A 332 -16.67 16.23 -0.76
CA ALA A 332 -16.96 17.02 0.43
C ALA A 332 -16.52 18.48 0.29
N LYS A 333 -15.32 18.74 -0.27
CA LYS A 333 -14.83 20.11 -0.51
C LYS A 333 -15.72 20.87 -1.52
N LYS A 334 -16.09 20.23 -2.63
CA LYS A 334 -16.98 20.86 -3.62
C LYS A 334 -18.35 21.21 -3.05
N GLY A 335 -18.88 20.37 -2.16
CA GLY A 335 -20.16 20.63 -1.49
C GLY A 335 -20.11 21.71 -0.39
N GLN A 336 -18.92 22.13 0.04
CA GLN A 336 -18.74 23.27 0.97
C GLN A 336 -18.54 24.60 0.23
N GLU A 337 -18.18 24.54 -1.05
CA GLU A 337 -17.97 25.71 -1.93
C GLU A 337 -19.21 26.09 -2.75
N MET A 338 -20.26 25.26 -2.71
CA MET A 338 -21.62 25.53 -3.24
C MET A 338 -22.56 25.89 -2.09
#